data_AF-A0AAW1Y0L6-F1
#
_entry.id   AF-A0AAW1Y0L6-F1
#
_cell.length_a   1.000
_cell.length_b   1.000
_cell.length_c   1.000
_cell.angle_alpha   90.00
_cell.angle_beta   90.00
_cell.angle_gamma   90.00
#
_symmetry.space_group_name_H-M   'P 1'
#
loop_
_entity.id
_entity.type
_entity.pdbx_description
1 polymer ?
#
loop_
_entity_poly.entity_id
_entity_poly.type
_entity_poly.pdbx_seq_one_letter_code
_entity_poly.pdbx_strand_id
1 'polypeptide(L)'
;MLVDQKQIKLIAAPRTLSPPSHVLFADDVMVFLQGDVSYLRALMSFMKEYAQNSGQEVNKEKSLLFLGKFAVPWQNEIQRELGINVGSLPFTYLGVPIFQGRPKTEFFLPIADKVNAS
;
A
#
# COMPACT_ATOMS: atom_id res chain seq x y z
N MET A 1 -3.92 -15.27 -6.57
CA MET A 1 -4.91 -14.90 -7.61
C MET A 1 -4.30 -13.99 -8.67
N LEU A 2 -4.04 -12.69 -8.44
CA LEU A 2 -3.42 -11.83 -9.49
C LEU A 2 -1.90 -12.04 -9.68
N VAL A 3 -1.17 -12.26 -8.58
CA VAL A 3 0.27 -12.52 -8.61
C VAL A 3 0.56 -13.86 -9.31
N ASP A 4 -0.18 -14.91 -8.96
CA ASP A 4 -0.02 -16.25 -9.56
C ASP A 4 -0.40 -16.27 -11.04
N GLN A 5 -1.38 -15.46 -11.44
CA GLN A 5 -1.77 -15.25 -12.83
C GLN A 5 -0.84 -14.28 -13.59
N LYS A 6 0.23 -13.78 -12.94
CA LYS A 6 1.19 -12.82 -13.50
C LYS A 6 0.55 -11.51 -14.00
N GLN A 7 -0.61 -11.16 -13.47
CA GLN A 7 -1.31 -9.92 -13.80
C GLN A 7 -0.78 -8.72 -13.02
N ILE A 8 -0.07 -8.97 -11.92
CA ILE A 8 0.61 -7.94 -11.11
C ILE A 8 1.99 -8.44 -10.73
N LYS A 9 2.97 -7.51 -10.70
CA LYS A 9 4.27 -7.74 -10.09
C LYS A 9 4.39 -7.01 -8.76
N LEU A 10 4.98 -7.68 -7.78
CA LEU A 10 5.17 -7.14 -6.43
C LEU A 10 6.32 -6.12 -6.38
N ILE A 11 6.36 -5.38 -5.27
CA ILE A 11 7.49 -4.49 -4.96
C ILE A 11 8.81 -5.28 -4.93
N ALA A 12 9.93 -4.60 -5.18
CA ALA A 12 11.24 -5.24 -5.07
C ALA A 12 11.57 -5.58 -3.60
N ALA A 13 12.16 -6.74 -3.37
CA ALA A 13 12.65 -7.18 -2.07
C ALA A 13 14.08 -7.74 -2.19
N PRO A 14 14.85 -7.79 -1.08
CA PRO A 14 16.12 -8.51 -1.03
C PRO A 14 15.95 -9.98 -1.45
N ARG A 15 17.02 -10.59 -1.97
CA ARG A 15 16.98 -11.97 -2.53
C ARG A 15 16.45 -13.04 -1.59
N THR A 16 16.54 -12.83 -0.28
CA THR A 16 16.13 -13.78 0.75
C THR A 16 14.69 -13.58 1.21
N LEU A 17 13.97 -12.58 0.67
CA LEU A 17 12.63 -12.22 1.13
C LEU A 17 11.64 -12.20 -0.04
N SER A 18 10.52 -12.88 0.16
CA SER A 18 9.34 -12.69 -0.68
C SER A 18 8.55 -11.48 -0.15
N PRO A 19 8.36 -10.43 -0.95
CA PRO A 19 7.55 -9.29 -0.53
C PRO A 19 6.10 -9.73 -0.31
N PRO A 20 5.39 -9.16 0.69
CA PRO A 20 3.96 -9.37 0.80
C PRO A 20 3.26 -8.75 -0.42
N SER A 21 2.17 -9.37 -0.87
CA SER A 21 1.30 -8.77 -1.89
C SER A 21 0.28 -7.84 -1.29
N HIS A 22 -0.18 -8.14 -0.07
CA HIS A 22 -1.15 -7.35 0.65
C HIS A 22 -1.12 -7.65 2.16
N VAL A 23 -1.71 -6.76 2.95
CA VAL A 23 -2.02 -6.92 4.38
C VAL A 23 -3.51 -6.60 4.56
N LEU A 24 -4.20 -7.42 5.35
CA LEU A 24 -5.63 -7.29 5.65
C LEU A 24 -5.83 -7.19 7.16
N PHE A 25 -6.57 -6.19 7.62
CA PHE A 25 -7.02 -6.11 9.00
C PHE A 25 -8.36 -5.38 9.08
N ALA A 26 -9.37 -6.06 9.63
CA ALA A 26 -10.75 -5.56 9.68
C ALA A 26 -11.22 -5.06 8.30
N ASP A 27 -11.50 -3.76 8.18
CA ASP A 27 -11.95 -3.07 6.98
C ASP A 27 -10.81 -2.44 6.15
N ASP A 28 -9.56 -2.47 6.64
CA ASP A 28 -8.41 -1.89 5.97
C ASP A 28 -7.61 -2.91 5.16
N VAL A 29 -7.27 -2.53 3.93
CA VAL A 29 -6.42 -3.31 3.02
C VAL A 29 -5.24 -2.48 2.54
N MET A 30 -4.03 -2.99 2.70
CA MET A 30 -2.83 -2.43 2.08
C MET A 30 -2.34 -3.35 0.97
N VAL A 31 -2.15 -2.83 -0.24
CA VAL A 31 -1.68 -3.60 -1.40
C VAL A 31 -0.30 -3.11 -1.83
N PHE A 32 0.62 -4.04 -2.10
CA PHE A 32 1.99 -3.75 -2.52
C PHE A 32 2.24 -4.27 -3.93
N LEU A 33 2.54 -3.35 -4.86
CA LEU A 33 2.85 -3.68 -6.24
C LEU A 33 3.83 -2.70 -6.87
N GLN A 34 4.42 -3.10 -7.99
CA GLN A 34 5.19 -2.21 -8.85
C GLN A 34 4.24 -1.19 -9.52
N GLY A 35 4.66 0.08 -9.59
CA GLY A 35 3.88 1.18 -10.16
C GLY A 35 3.82 1.21 -11.68
N ASP A 36 3.57 0.07 -12.32
CA ASP A 36 3.31 -0.04 -13.76
C ASP A 36 1.81 0.11 -14.04
N VAL A 37 1.44 0.90 -15.04
CA VAL A 37 0.03 1.16 -15.38
C VAL A 37 -0.76 -0.10 -15.67
N SER A 38 -0.16 -1.11 -16.31
CA SER A 38 -0.84 -2.37 -16.59
C SER A 38 -1.22 -3.10 -15.30
N TYR A 39 -0.35 -3.09 -14.29
CA TYR A 39 -0.62 -3.70 -12.98
C TYR A 39 -1.65 -2.92 -12.18
N LEU A 40 -1.62 -1.59 -12.26
CA LEU A 40 -2.62 -0.73 -11.61
C LEU A 40 -4.01 -0.97 -12.20
N ARG A 41 -4.12 -1.09 -13.52
CA ARG A 41 -5.39 -1.43 -14.19
C ARG A 41 -5.90 -2.81 -13.81
N ALA A 42 -5.02 -3.80 -13.75
CA ALA A 42 -5.37 -5.14 -13.30
C ALA A 42 -5.91 -5.13 -11.86
N LEU A 43 -5.26 -4.37 -10.96
CA LEU A 43 -5.72 -4.18 -9.58
C LEU A 43 -7.11 -3.54 -9.54
N MET A 44 -7.33 -2.45 -10.28
CA MET A 44 -8.63 -1.76 -10.29
C MET A 44 -9.75 -2.61 -10.89
N SER A 45 -9.44 -3.42 -11.92
CA SER A 45 -10.39 -4.38 -12.48
C SER A 45 -10.79 -5.43 -11.45
N PHE A 46 -9.80 -5.97 -10.71
CA PHE A 46 -10.05 -6.92 -9.64
C PHE A 46 -10.91 -6.32 -8.51
N MET A 47 -10.60 -5.09 -8.08
CA MET A 47 -11.38 -4.39 -7.05
C MET A 47 -12.82 -4.15 -7.51
N LYS A 48 -13.03 -3.85 -8.79
CA LYS A 48 -14.38 -3.70 -9.36
C LYS A 48 -15.14 -5.02 -9.38
N GLU A 49 -14.51 -6.11 -9.80
CA GLU A 49 -15.13 -7.44 -9.77
C GLU A 49 -15.46 -7.87 -8.34
N TYR A 50 -14.54 -7.62 -7.40
CA TYR A 50 -14.77 -7.87 -5.98
C TYR A 50 -15.99 -7.09 -5.47
N ALA A 51 -16.10 -5.81 -5.79
CA ALA A 51 -17.24 -4.98 -5.41
C ALA A 51 -18.56 -5.49 -5.99
N GLN A 52 -18.57 -5.91 -7.26
CA GLN A 52 -19.75 -6.50 -7.90
C GLN A 52 -20.23 -7.78 -7.22
N ASN A 53 -19.30 -8.61 -6.75
CA ASN A 53 -19.61 -9.90 -6.14
C ASN A 53 -19.93 -9.80 -4.63
N SER A 54 -19.30 -8.86 -3.92
CA SER A 54 -19.42 -8.73 -2.46
C SER A 54 -20.35 -7.58 -2.02
N GLY A 55 -20.61 -6.61 -2.90
CA GLY A 55 -21.24 -5.33 -2.55
C GLY A 55 -20.32 -4.35 -1.82
N GLN A 56 -19.03 -4.66 -1.66
CA GLN A 56 -18.07 -3.82 -0.93
C GLN A 56 -17.20 -3.00 -1.89
N GLU A 57 -17.34 -1.68 -1.85
CA GLU A 57 -16.59 -0.76 -2.71
C GLU A 57 -15.35 -0.17 -2.01
N VAL A 58 -14.29 0.05 -2.78
CA VAL A 58 -13.09 0.77 -2.30
C VAL A 58 -13.44 2.25 -2.08
N ASN A 59 -13.28 2.73 -0.86
CA ASN A 59 -13.41 4.14 -0.55
C ASN A 59 -12.14 4.89 -1.00
N LYS A 60 -12.17 5.45 -2.21
CA LYS A 60 -11.03 6.19 -2.80
C LYS A 60 -10.65 7.46 -2.05
N GLU A 61 -11.59 8.10 -1.36
CA GLU A 61 -11.34 9.33 -0.59
C GLU A 61 -10.55 9.08 0.69
N LYS A 62 -10.81 7.94 1.34
CA LYS A 62 -10.07 7.48 2.54
C LYS A 62 -8.80 6.70 2.20
N SER A 63 -8.69 6.21 0.97
CA SER A 63 -7.51 5.47 0.51
C SER A 63 -6.35 6.42 0.22
N LEU A 64 -5.12 5.95 0.45
CA LEU A 64 -3.91 6.72 0.19
C LEU A 64 -2.90 5.90 -0.63
N LEU A 65 -2.23 6.59 -1.55
CA LEU A 65 -1.14 6.06 -2.37
C LEU A 65 0.21 6.46 -1.77
N PHE A 66 1.11 5.49 -1.60
CA PHE A 66 2.48 5.73 -1.16
C PHE A 66 3.46 5.26 -2.24
N LEU A 67 4.31 6.17 -2.71
CA LEU A 67 5.21 5.92 -3.83
C LEU A 67 6.64 5.70 -3.37
N GLY A 68 7.23 4.60 -3.83
CA GLY A 68 8.68 4.40 -3.72
C GLY A 68 9.45 5.39 -4.61
N LYS A 69 10.73 5.64 -4.29
CA LYS A 69 11.60 6.60 -4.99
C LYS A 69 11.54 6.52 -6.53
N PHE A 70 11.45 5.31 -7.08
CA PHE A 70 11.45 5.08 -8.53
C PHE A 70 10.08 5.30 -9.20
N ALA A 71 8.99 5.34 -8.42
CA ALA A 71 7.64 5.56 -8.93
C ALA A 71 7.21 7.04 -8.88
N VAL A 72 7.94 7.88 -8.13
CA VAL A 72 7.65 9.33 -8.02
C VAL A 72 7.55 10.05 -9.38
N PRO A 73 8.42 9.80 -10.38
CA PRO A 73 8.28 10.43 -11.69
C PRO A 73 6.95 10.14 -12.40
N TRP A 74 6.31 9.03 -12.04
CA TRP A 74 5.06 8.54 -12.62
C TRP A 74 3.84 8.88 -11.75
N GLN A 75 4.01 9.66 -10.68
CA GLN A 75 2.95 9.95 -9.69
C GLN A 75 1.64 10.38 -10.33
N ASN A 76 1.67 11.35 -11.25
CA ASN A 76 0.46 11.90 -11.86
C ASN A 76 -0.30 10.87 -12.69
N GLU A 77 0.41 9.95 -13.33
CA GLU A 77 -0.18 8.87 -14.11
C GLU A 77 -0.78 7.81 -13.18
N ILE A 78 -0.03 7.40 -12.15
CA ILE A 78 -0.50 6.44 -11.14
C ILE A 78 -1.75 6.98 -10.41
N GLN A 79 -1.73 8.25 -10.00
CA GLN A 79 -2.90 8.89 -9.36
C GLN A 79 -4.11 8.93 -10.28
N ARG A 80 -3.91 9.21 -11.57
CA ARG A 80 -5.00 9.26 -12.55
C ARG A 80 -5.63 7.87 -12.74
N GLU A 81 -4.81 6.82 -12.83
CA GLU A 81 -5.29 5.46 -13.03
C GLU A 81 -6.03 4.92 -11.81
N LEU A 82 -5.57 5.22 -10.59
CA LEU A 82 -6.22 4.75 -9.37
C LEU A 82 -7.39 5.65 -8.93
N GLY A 83 -7.27 6.96 -9.14
CA GLY A 83 -8.15 7.97 -8.56
C GLY A 83 -7.99 8.09 -7.04
N ILE A 84 -6.78 7.87 -6.53
CA ILE A 84 -6.44 7.85 -5.09
C ILE A 84 -5.43 8.97 -4.80
N ASN A 85 -5.62 9.67 -3.68
CA ASN A 85 -4.73 10.75 -3.26
C ASN A 85 -3.38 10.22 -2.77
N VAL A 86 -2.30 10.96 -3.04
CA VAL A 86 -0.96 10.63 -2.55
C VAL A 86 -0.88 11.00 -1.07
N GLY A 87 -0.50 10.03 -0.25
CA GLY A 87 -0.20 10.22 1.17
C GLY A 87 1.23 10.69 1.41
N SER A 88 1.56 10.92 2.68
CA SER A 88 2.92 11.27 3.11
C SER A 88 3.47 10.20 4.07
N LEU A 89 4.78 9.97 3.98
CA LEU A 89 5.53 9.12 4.91
C LEU A 89 6.32 10.02 5.89
N PRO A 90 6.48 9.63 7.17
CA PRO A 90 5.92 8.41 7.78
C PRO A 90 4.42 8.54 8.09
N PHE A 91 3.73 7.41 8.16
CA PHE A 91 2.36 7.34 8.70
C PHE A 91 2.23 6.16 9.68
N THR A 92 1.16 6.14 10.47
CA THR A 92 0.91 5.04 11.43
C THR A 92 -0.19 4.13 10.91
N TYR A 93 0.07 2.83 10.87
CA TYR A 93 -0.92 1.79 10.57
C TYR A 93 -1.03 0.85 11.77
N LEU A 94 -2.22 0.79 12.40
CA LEU A 94 -2.47 -0.03 13.59
C LEU A 94 -1.46 0.19 14.74
N GLY A 95 -1.02 1.43 14.94
CA GLY A 95 -0.02 1.79 15.95
C GLY A 95 1.43 1.51 15.55
N VAL A 96 1.68 0.97 14.35
CA VAL A 96 3.03 0.71 13.82
C VAL A 96 3.42 1.80 12.82
N PRO A 97 4.57 2.47 13.00
CA PRO A 97 5.05 3.48 12.06
C PRO A 97 5.54 2.82 10.76
N ILE A 98 5.00 3.28 9.64
CA ILE A 98 5.43 2.93 8.29
C ILE A 98 6.23 4.11 7.75
N PHE A 99 7.46 3.85 7.30
CA PHE A 99 8.40 4.86 6.84
C PHE A 99 9.29 4.35 5.72
N GLN A 100 9.90 5.28 4.98
CA GLN A 100 10.89 4.98 3.95
C GLN A 100 12.31 5.25 4.46
N GLY A 101 13.22 4.30 4.22
CA GLY A 101 14.63 4.44 4.54
C GLY A 101 14.99 3.83 5.90
N ARG A 102 16.05 4.36 6.52
CA ARG A 102 16.53 3.82 7.80
C ARG A 102 15.55 4.18 8.93
N PRO A 103 15.27 3.24 9.85
CA PRO A 103 14.53 3.52 11.06
C PRO A 103 15.16 4.69 11.82
N LYS A 104 14.34 5.66 12.24
CA LYS A 104 14.74 6.75 13.13
C LYS A 104 14.10 6.53 14.49
N THR A 105 14.84 6.80 15.57
CA THR A 105 14.34 6.66 16.95
C THR A 105 13.03 7.42 17.15
N GLU A 106 12.93 8.63 16.60
CA GLU A 106 11.75 9.50 16.66
C GLU A 106 10.45 8.80 16.22
N PHE A 107 10.52 7.86 15.27
CA PHE A 107 9.33 7.15 14.78
C PHE A 107 8.77 6.14 15.79
N PHE A 108 9.59 5.68 16.74
CA PHE A 108 9.21 4.66 17.72
C PHE A 108 8.97 5.21 19.12
N LEU A 109 9.31 6.48 19.38
CA LEU A 109 9.03 7.15 20.67
C LEU A 109 7.57 7.02 21.09
N PRO A 110 6.57 7.24 20.19
CA PRO A 110 5.16 7.11 20.58
C PRO A 110 4.77 5.69 21.03
N ILE A 111 5.47 4.66 20.54
CA ILE A 111 5.26 3.27 20.98
C ILE A 111 5.91 3.07 22.34
N ALA A 112 7.15 3.51 22.51
CA ALA A 112 7.90 3.39 23.76
C ALA A 112 7.17 4.09 24.93
N ASP A 113 6.64 5.29 24.70
CA ASP A 113 5.89 6.04 25.70
C ASP A 113 4.62 5.31 26.13
N LYS A 114 3.91 4.66 25.20
CA LYS A 114 2.72 3.85 25.52
C LYS A 114 3.06 2.62 26.38
N VAL A 115 4.18 1.97 26.09
CA VAL A 115 4.64 0.82 26.89
C VAL A 115 5.06 1.25 28.28
N ASN A 116 5.73 2.39 28.42
CA ASN A 116 6.20 2.90 29.71
C ASN A 116 5.09 3.53 30.57
N ALA A 117 3.96 3.91 29.95
CA ALA A 117 2.78 4.43 30.63
C ALA A 117 1.79 3.33 31.05
N SER A 118 2.08 2.06 30.74
CA SER A 118 1.29 0.87 31.10
C SER A 118 1.91 0.14 32.29
#